data_AF-A0A842RZL0-F1
#
_entry.id   AF-A0A842RZL0-F1
#
_cell.length_a   1.000
_cell.length_b   1.000
_cell.length_c   1.000
_cell.angle_alpha   90.00
_cell.angle_beta   90.00
_cell.angle_gamma   90.00
#
_symmetry.space_group_name_H-M   'P 1'
#
loop_
_entity.id
_entity.type
_entity.pdbx_description
1 polymer ?
#
loop_
_entity_poly.entity_id
_entity_poly.type
_entity_poly.pdbx_seq_one_letter_code
_entity_poly.pdbx_strand_id
1 'polypeptide(L)'
;MYRDKQLNCVSRITKINGLESLEKLEELYLDGNDIIEISGLETLSNLRILWILANSIIKIENLEKLTELRELHLGANPISKIEGLETLTKLEVLSLRGCQIERINGLESLTNLRELDLSENQISRIDGLGNLINLEVVSLSDNQIEKIEGMENLKELRELYIDHNKLETTAGLENLENLEHIDFRYNRLSGITGLGRMEKLEWLYIGERHGGALGKLIKQLGGVSSVGYAKDPQSFVEYFKIKQEKF
;
A
#
# COMPACT_ATOMS: atom_id res chain seq x y z
N MET A 1 18.14 26.37 -19.85
CA MET A 1 18.89 25.41 -19.01
C MET A 1 17.92 24.49 -18.24
N TYR A 2 16.87 23.97 -18.91
CA TYR A 2 15.72 23.30 -18.27
C TYR A 2 15.22 22.05 -19.05
N ARG A 3 16.06 21.43 -19.90
CA ARG A 3 15.57 20.36 -20.80
C ARG A 3 15.76 18.92 -20.30
N ASP A 4 16.52 18.68 -19.23
CA ASP A 4 16.94 17.31 -18.87
C ASP A 4 16.36 16.77 -17.55
N LYS A 5 15.34 17.42 -16.97
CA LYS A 5 14.80 16.99 -15.66
C LYS A 5 13.78 15.86 -15.74
N GLN A 6 13.12 15.70 -16.88
CA GLN A 6 12.02 14.76 -17.08
C GLN A 6 12.09 14.17 -18.49
N LEU A 7 11.90 12.85 -18.60
CA LEU A 7 11.76 12.15 -19.87
C LEU A 7 10.46 11.33 -19.86
N ASN A 8 9.65 11.46 -20.90
CA ASN A 8 8.41 10.70 -21.08
C ASN A 8 8.44 9.98 -22.44
N CYS A 9 8.25 8.66 -22.42
CA CYS A 9 8.39 7.81 -23.59
C CYS A 9 7.03 7.22 -24.04
N VAL A 10 6.65 7.44 -25.31
CA VAL A 10 5.40 6.93 -25.89
C VAL A 10 5.59 5.53 -26.51
N SER A 11 4.53 4.72 -26.38
CA SER A 11 4.39 3.26 -26.53
C SER A 11 5.27 2.49 -27.53
N ARG A 12 5.82 1.37 -27.03
CA ARG A 12 6.54 0.22 -27.67
C ARG A 12 8.05 0.13 -27.42
N ILE A 13 8.56 0.82 -26.40
CA ILE A 13 9.94 0.57 -25.95
C ILE A 13 10.01 -0.82 -25.32
N THR A 14 10.95 -1.66 -25.76
CA THR A 14 11.21 -2.98 -25.16
C THR A 14 12.48 -3.03 -24.32
N LYS A 15 13.37 -2.04 -24.51
CA LYS A 15 14.65 -1.93 -23.81
C LYS A 15 14.92 -0.49 -23.46
N ILE A 16 15.40 -0.26 -22.25
CA ILE A 16 15.86 1.05 -21.79
C ILE A 16 17.32 1.18 -22.21
N ASN A 17 17.63 2.14 -23.08
CA ASN A 17 18.99 2.41 -23.56
C ASN A 17 19.13 3.86 -24.01
N GLY A 18 20.38 4.31 -24.21
CA GLY A 18 20.65 5.67 -24.68
C GLY A 18 20.45 6.75 -23.59
N LEU A 19 20.31 6.34 -22.33
CA LEU A 19 20.18 7.23 -21.18
C LEU A 19 21.51 7.45 -20.46
N GLU A 20 22.59 6.80 -20.91
CA GLU A 20 23.85 6.70 -20.15
C GLU A 20 24.47 8.06 -19.87
N SER A 21 24.31 9.02 -20.80
CA SER A 21 24.80 10.40 -20.68
C SER A 21 23.91 11.32 -19.84
N LEU A 22 22.72 10.89 -19.42
CA LEU A 22 21.74 11.71 -18.70
C LEU A 22 21.95 11.65 -17.18
N GLU A 23 23.19 11.73 -16.72
CA GLU A 23 23.57 11.55 -15.31
C GLU A 23 22.89 12.53 -14.32
N LYS A 24 22.32 13.62 -14.84
CA LYS A 24 21.58 14.65 -14.07
C LYS A 24 20.06 14.44 -14.06
N LEU A 25 19.56 13.38 -14.70
CA LEU A 25 18.14 13.09 -14.76
C LEU A 25 17.63 12.77 -13.34
N GLU A 26 16.60 13.49 -12.91
CA GLU A 26 15.98 13.31 -11.60
C GLU A 26 14.68 12.50 -11.70
N GLU A 27 14.00 12.52 -12.85
CA GLU A 27 12.69 11.91 -13.03
C GLU A 27 12.59 11.21 -14.39
N LEU A 28 12.09 9.98 -14.41
CA LEU A 28 11.96 9.16 -15.62
C LEU A 28 10.60 8.44 -15.66
N TYR A 29 9.88 8.64 -16.77
CA TYR A 29 8.56 8.07 -17.02
C TYR A 29 8.58 7.16 -18.25
N LEU A 30 8.29 5.88 -18.04
CA LEU A 30 8.36 4.79 -19.02
C LEU A 30 7.06 3.97 -19.06
N ASP A 31 5.96 4.53 -18.58
CA ASP A 31 4.68 3.84 -18.45
C ASP A 31 4.10 3.40 -19.80
N GLY A 32 3.40 2.27 -19.81
CA GLY A 32 2.66 1.81 -20.99
C GLY A 32 3.55 1.44 -22.18
N ASN A 33 4.68 0.77 -21.89
CA ASN A 33 5.62 0.26 -22.88
C ASN A 33 5.67 -1.28 -22.84
N ASP A 34 6.58 -1.87 -23.61
CA ASP A 34 6.77 -3.33 -23.71
C ASP A 34 8.10 -3.74 -23.03
N ILE A 35 8.55 -3.02 -22.01
CA ILE A 35 9.83 -3.25 -21.34
C ILE A 35 9.75 -4.57 -20.59
N ILE A 36 10.72 -5.45 -20.83
CA ILE A 36 10.77 -6.78 -20.19
C ILE A 36 11.76 -6.87 -19.04
N GLU A 37 12.71 -5.93 -18.98
CA GLU A 37 13.83 -5.93 -18.03
C GLU A 37 14.23 -4.48 -17.71
N ILE A 38 14.44 -4.21 -16.42
CA ILE A 38 15.04 -2.96 -15.95
C ILE A 38 16.54 -3.04 -16.24
N SER A 39 17.04 -2.16 -17.11
CA SER A 39 18.45 -2.13 -17.53
C SER A 39 18.82 -0.73 -18.01
N GLY A 40 20.10 -0.41 -18.16
CA GLY A 40 20.53 0.86 -18.77
C GLY A 40 20.24 2.10 -17.90
N LEU A 41 19.96 1.89 -16.61
CA LEU A 41 19.73 2.94 -15.62
C LEU A 41 20.95 3.16 -14.71
N GLU A 42 22.01 2.35 -14.84
CA GLU A 42 23.09 2.23 -13.85
C GLU A 42 23.88 3.52 -13.65
N THR A 43 23.88 4.42 -14.65
CA THR A 43 24.56 5.73 -14.57
C THR A 43 23.68 6.83 -13.97
N LEU A 44 22.37 6.61 -13.82
CA LEU A 44 21.39 7.60 -13.38
C LEU A 44 21.33 7.75 -11.85
N SER A 45 22.50 7.91 -11.22
CA SER A 45 22.63 7.96 -9.75
C SER A 45 21.90 9.12 -9.06
N ASN A 46 21.45 10.13 -9.82
CA ASN A 46 20.64 11.25 -9.32
C ASN A 46 19.12 11.03 -9.47
N LEU A 47 18.69 9.89 -10.01
CA LEU A 47 17.28 9.60 -10.24
C LEU A 47 16.54 9.49 -8.90
N ARG A 48 15.42 10.20 -8.81
CA ARG A 48 14.56 10.28 -7.62
C ARG A 48 13.19 9.66 -7.86
N ILE A 49 12.67 9.79 -9.08
CA ILE A 49 11.33 9.32 -9.43
C ILE A 49 11.43 8.42 -10.65
N LEU A 50 10.94 7.19 -10.52
CA LEU A 50 10.91 6.22 -11.60
C LEU A 50 9.53 5.61 -11.76
N TRP A 51 8.89 5.89 -12.89
CA TRP A 51 7.60 5.34 -13.28
C TRP A 51 7.81 4.37 -14.44
N ILE A 52 7.53 3.09 -14.22
CA ILE A 52 7.58 2.03 -15.24
C ILE A 52 6.32 1.15 -15.12
N LEU A 53 5.16 1.77 -14.97
CA LEU A 53 3.89 1.07 -14.86
C LEU A 53 3.50 0.42 -16.19
N ALA A 54 2.66 -0.61 -16.15
CA ALA A 54 2.06 -1.24 -17.33
C ALA A 54 3.11 -1.62 -18.40
N ASN A 55 4.08 -2.44 -17.98
CA ASN A 55 5.12 -3.02 -18.83
C ASN A 55 5.10 -4.56 -18.69
N SER A 56 6.14 -5.26 -19.14
CA SER A 56 6.28 -6.72 -19.08
C SER A 56 7.43 -7.17 -18.16
N ILE A 57 7.76 -6.38 -17.14
CA ILE A 57 8.86 -6.67 -16.21
C ILE A 57 8.46 -7.81 -15.28
N ILE A 58 9.25 -8.88 -15.23
CA ILE A 58 8.99 -10.04 -14.36
C ILE A 58 9.76 -9.99 -13.03
N LYS A 59 10.80 -9.15 -12.96
CA LYS A 59 11.76 -9.13 -11.85
C LYS A 59 12.25 -7.71 -11.58
N ILE A 60 12.38 -7.39 -10.30
CA ILE A 60 13.00 -6.16 -9.82
C ILE A 60 14.51 -6.42 -9.72
N GLU A 61 15.30 -5.75 -10.56
CA GLU A 61 16.75 -5.88 -10.59
C GLU A 61 17.40 -4.63 -11.21
N ASN A 62 18.72 -4.53 -11.10
CA ASN A 62 19.53 -3.45 -11.68
C ASN A 62 19.16 -2.05 -11.16
N LEU A 63 18.62 -1.97 -9.94
CA LEU A 63 18.29 -0.71 -9.26
C LEU A 63 19.34 -0.32 -8.22
N GLU A 64 20.35 -1.15 -7.97
CA GLU A 64 21.27 -1.01 -6.82
C GLU A 64 22.16 0.25 -6.86
N LYS A 65 22.23 0.92 -8.00
CA LYS A 65 22.95 2.20 -8.17
C LYS A 65 22.06 3.43 -7.99
N LEU A 66 20.74 3.27 -7.98
CA LEU A 66 19.77 4.35 -7.89
C LEU A 66 19.50 4.74 -6.43
N THR A 67 20.55 4.95 -5.65
CA THR A 67 20.45 5.13 -4.18
C THR A 67 19.76 6.44 -3.76
N GLU A 68 19.51 7.36 -4.70
CA GLU A 68 18.74 8.58 -4.47
C GLU A 68 17.24 8.44 -4.74
N LEU A 69 16.77 7.26 -5.16
CA LEU A 69 15.36 7.04 -5.48
C LEU A 69 14.47 7.30 -4.25
N ARG A 70 13.39 8.04 -4.49
CA ARG A 70 12.34 8.42 -3.53
C ARG A 70 11.01 7.78 -3.88
N GLU A 71 10.73 7.67 -5.17
CA GLU A 71 9.49 7.07 -5.65
C GLU A 71 9.78 6.03 -6.72
N LEU A 72 9.19 4.85 -6.54
CA LEU A 72 9.27 3.74 -7.48
C LEU A 72 7.87 3.19 -7.77
N HIS A 73 7.44 3.32 -9.02
CA HIS A 73 6.14 2.86 -9.47
C HIS A 73 6.31 1.77 -10.53
N LEU A 74 6.00 0.54 -10.15
CA LEU A 74 6.17 -0.68 -10.95
C LEU A 74 4.85 -1.42 -11.19
N GLY A 75 3.71 -0.78 -10.89
CA GLY A 75 2.41 -1.42 -11.00
C GLY A 75 2.08 -1.94 -12.40
N ALA A 76 1.16 -2.91 -12.48
CA ALA A 76 0.75 -3.58 -13.71
C ALA A 76 1.93 -4.23 -14.48
N ASN A 77 2.89 -4.80 -13.76
CA ASN A 77 3.94 -5.67 -14.30
C ASN A 77 3.77 -7.10 -13.74
N PRO A 78 4.16 -8.16 -14.48
CA PRO A 78 4.09 -9.54 -14.00
C PRO A 78 5.17 -9.89 -12.93
N ILE A 79 5.43 -9.00 -11.99
CA ILE A 79 6.39 -9.19 -10.88
C ILE A 79 5.75 -10.09 -9.82
N SER A 80 6.45 -11.17 -9.44
CA SER A 80 5.95 -12.12 -8.43
C SER A 80 6.63 -12.02 -7.07
N LYS A 81 7.75 -11.29 -6.99
CA LYS A 81 8.56 -11.16 -5.77
C LYS A 81 9.06 -9.74 -5.60
N ILE A 82 9.09 -9.31 -4.35
CA ILE A 82 9.73 -8.07 -3.94
C ILE A 82 11.18 -8.43 -3.59
N GLU A 83 12.12 -7.97 -4.40
CA GLU A 83 13.57 -8.23 -4.25
C GLU A 83 14.38 -7.10 -4.88
N GLY A 84 15.68 -6.99 -4.60
CA GLY A 84 16.55 -6.02 -5.27
C GLY A 84 16.34 -4.56 -4.85
N LEU A 85 15.60 -4.33 -3.75
CA LEU A 85 15.32 -3.00 -3.21
C LEU A 85 16.24 -2.63 -2.03
N GLU A 86 17.16 -3.52 -1.62
CA GLU A 86 17.88 -3.45 -0.34
C GLU A 86 18.77 -2.21 -0.18
N THR A 87 19.15 -1.60 -1.31
CA THR A 87 19.98 -0.40 -1.35
C THR A 87 19.17 0.90 -1.40
N LEU A 88 17.87 0.82 -1.69
CA LEU A 88 16.98 1.98 -1.90
C LEU A 88 16.47 2.54 -0.56
N THR A 89 17.37 2.69 0.41
CA THR A 89 17.04 3.08 1.79
C THR A 89 16.39 4.46 1.93
N LYS A 90 16.40 5.28 0.87
CA LYS A 90 15.75 6.59 0.81
C LYS A 90 14.35 6.56 0.19
N LEU A 91 13.86 5.40 -0.22
CA LEU A 91 12.55 5.27 -0.85
C LEU A 91 11.45 5.67 0.14
N GLU A 92 10.56 6.54 -0.31
CA GLU A 92 9.43 7.10 0.44
C GLU A 92 8.10 6.57 -0.11
N VAL A 93 8.01 6.28 -1.41
CA VAL A 93 6.81 5.76 -2.09
C VAL A 93 7.16 4.53 -2.91
N LEU A 94 6.42 3.44 -2.72
CA LEU A 94 6.51 2.22 -3.51
C LEU A 94 5.13 1.78 -3.97
N SER A 95 4.93 1.69 -5.28
CA SER A 95 3.73 1.10 -5.88
C SER A 95 4.07 -0.16 -6.67
N LEU A 96 3.47 -1.27 -6.27
CA LEU A 96 3.51 -2.59 -6.90
C LEU A 96 2.09 -3.11 -7.13
N ARG A 97 1.15 -2.19 -7.39
CA ARG A 97 -0.26 -2.49 -7.64
C ARG A 97 -0.43 -3.37 -8.88
N GLY A 98 -1.32 -4.35 -8.85
CA GLY A 98 -1.65 -5.14 -10.05
C GLY A 98 -0.51 -6.03 -10.52
N CYS A 99 0.35 -6.46 -9.60
CA CYS A 99 1.43 -7.41 -9.84
C CYS A 99 0.95 -8.84 -9.52
N GLN A 100 1.87 -9.77 -9.29
CA GLN A 100 1.59 -11.18 -8.97
C GLN A 100 2.23 -11.57 -7.63
N ILE A 101 2.30 -10.62 -6.69
CA ILE A 101 3.00 -10.80 -5.42
C ILE A 101 2.14 -11.66 -4.48
N GLU A 102 2.74 -12.68 -3.88
CA GLU A 102 2.07 -13.57 -2.91
C GLU A 102 2.46 -13.30 -1.45
N ARG A 103 3.64 -12.70 -1.23
CA ARG A 103 4.24 -12.49 0.11
C ARG A 103 4.89 -11.13 0.18
N ILE A 104 4.79 -10.50 1.35
CA ILE A 104 5.41 -9.22 1.63
C ILE A 104 6.77 -9.51 2.28
N ASN A 105 7.83 -9.40 1.50
CA ASN A 105 9.22 -9.56 1.93
C ASN A 105 10.13 -8.59 1.15
N GLY A 106 11.43 -8.53 1.47
CA GLY A 106 12.37 -7.69 0.71
C GLY A 106 12.20 -6.18 0.93
N LEU A 107 11.35 -5.78 1.89
CA LEU A 107 11.11 -4.39 2.29
C LEU A 107 11.89 -4.01 3.56
N GLU A 108 12.60 -4.93 4.20
CA GLU A 108 13.12 -4.79 5.57
C GLU A 108 14.09 -3.61 5.74
N SER A 109 14.72 -3.16 4.65
CA SER A 109 15.66 -2.03 4.62
C SER A 109 15.01 -0.68 4.32
N LEU A 110 13.75 -0.66 3.88
CA LEU A 110 13.04 0.54 3.41
C LEU A 110 12.40 1.32 4.56
N THR A 111 13.18 1.61 5.60
CA THR A 111 12.67 2.21 6.84
C THR A 111 12.12 3.62 6.68
N ASN A 112 12.41 4.31 5.56
CA ASN A 112 11.87 5.64 5.24
C ASN A 112 10.57 5.58 4.41
N LEU A 113 10.04 4.39 4.11
CA LEU A 113 8.83 4.24 3.32
C LEU A 113 7.62 4.82 4.06
N ARG A 114 6.88 5.70 3.38
CA ARG A 114 5.67 6.39 3.90
C ARG A 114 4.42 5.91 3.20
N GLU A 115 4.51 5.57 1.92
CA GLU A 115 3.38 5.10 1.12
C GLU A 115 3.72 3.77 0.44
N LEU A 116 2.85 2.77 0.65
CA LEU A 116 2.97 1.44 0.06
C LEU A 116 1.66 1.01 -0.58
N ASP A 117 1.69 0.80 -1.89
CA ASP A 117 0.57 0.25 -2.64
C ASP A 117 0.89 -1.17 -3.14
N LEU A 118 0.23 -2.14 -2.52
CA LEU A 118 0.27 -3.57 -2.87
C LEU A 118 -1.13 -4.07 -3.29
N SER A 119 -2.01 -3.16 -3.72
CA SER A 119 -3.35 -3.54 -4.16
C SER A 119 -3.33 -4.42 -5.40
N GLU A 120 -4.40 -5.19 -5.62
CA GLU A 120 -4.55 -6.09 -6.78
C GLU A 120 -3.40 -7.10 -6.91
N ASN A 121 -3.06 -7.76 -5.81
CA ASN A 121 -2.04 -8.82 -5.76
C ASN A 121 -2.66 -10.14 -5.26
N GLN A 122 -1.82 -11.11 -4.87
CA GLN A 122 -2.23 -12.44 -4.40
C GLN A 122 -1.79 -12.69 -2.94
N ILE A 123 -1.64 -11.61 -2.16
CA ILE A 123 -1.14 -11.65 -0.79
C ILE A 123 -2.21 -12.28 0.11
N SER A 124 -1.81 -13.26 0.91
CA SER A 124 -2.71 -13.96 1.83
C SER A 124 -2.45 -13.65 3.31
N ARG A 125 -1.29 -13.07 3.63
CA ARG A 125 -0.87 -12.72 4.99
C ARG A 125 -0.12 -11.41 4.97
N ILE A 126 -0.32 -10.64 6.04
CA ILE A 126 0.43 -9.42 6.29
C ILE A 126 1.64 -9.80 7.15
N ASP A 127 2.74 -10.14 6.49
CA ASP A 127 4.06 -10.27 7.10
C ASP A 127 5.00 -9.18 6.55
N GLY A 128 6.21 -9.04 7.09
CA GLY A 128 7.25 -8.18 6.51
C GLY A 128 7.08 -6.65 6.65
N LEU A 129 5.94 -6.14 7.13
CA LEU A 129 5.75 -4.69 7.32
C LEU A 129 6.32 -4.13 8.63
N GLY A 130 6.62 -4.99 9.62
CA GLY A 130 6.90 -4.56 11.00
C GLY A 130 8.09 -3.61 11.22
N ASN A 131 9.00 -3.48 10.25
CA ASN A 131 10.14 -2.54 10.30
C ASN A 131 9.86 -1.19 9.64
N LEU A 132 8.74 -1.06 8.92
CA LEU A 132 8.38 0.11 8.12
C LEU A 132 7.66 1.16 8.98
N ILE A 133 8.30 1.55 10.08
CA ILE A 133 7.69 2.32 11.18
C ILE A 133 7.20 3.72 10.78
N ASN A 134 7.63 4.23 9.62
CA ASN A 134 7.23 5.52 9.07
C ASN A 134 6.09 5.42 8.04
N LEU A 135 5.49 4.23 7.84
CA LEU A 135 4.34 4.08 6.95
C LEU A 135 3.16 4.89 7.44
N GLU A 136 2.61 5.71 6.54
CA GLU A 136 1.44 6.55 6.75
C GLU A 136 0.25 6.04 5.94
N VAL A 137 0.49 5.50 4.75
CA VAL A 137 -0.53 5.00 3.84
C VAL A 137 -0.18 3.60 3.38
N VAL A 138 -1.10 2.65 3.58
CA VAL A 138 -0.98 1.27 3.10
C VAL A 138 -2.24 0.88 2.34
N SER A 139 -2.07 0.47 1.08
CA SER A 139 -3.10 -0.16 0.28
C SER A 139 -2.81 -1.64 0.07
N LEU A 140 -3.72 -2.47 0.57
CA LEU A 140 -3.75 -3.93 0.46
C LEU A 140 -5.07 -4.41 -0.18
N SER A 141 -5.81 -3.52 -0.83
CA SER A 141 -7.08 -3.81 -1.49
C SER A 141 -6.93 -4.92 -2.53
N ASP A 142 -7.99 -5.68 -2.80
CA ASP A 142 -8.02 -6.72 -3.83
C ASP A 142 -6.88 -7.75 -3.65
N ASN A 143 -6.82 -8.34 -2.46
CA ASN A 143 -5.89 -9.42 -2.11
C ASN A 143 -6.67 -10.61 -1.51
N GLN A 144 -5.97 -11.51 -0.82
CA GLN A 144 -6.54 -12.73 -0.23
C GLN A 144 -6.35 -12.79 1.28
N ILE A 145 -6.22 -11.64 1.93
CA ILE A 145 -5.88 -11.53 3.36
C ILE A 145 -7.06 -11.95 4.22
N GLU A 146 -6.79 -12.82 5.19
CA GLU A 146 -7.80 -13.34 6.12
C GLU A 146 -7.72 -12.69 7.52
N LYS A 147 -6.56 -12.15 7.87
CA LYS A 147 -6.29 -11.56 9.19
C LYS A 147 -5.39 -10.34 9.09
N ILE A 148 -5.61 -9.40 9.99
CA ILE A 148 -4.74 -8.27 10.21
C ILE A 148 -3.73 -8.66 11.28
N GLU A 149 -2.46 -8.77 10.90
CA GLU A 149 -1.34 -9.13 11.77
C GLU A 149 -0.06 -8.46 11.25
N GLY A 150 1.00 -8.38 12.06
CA GLY A 150 2.32 -7.91 11.57
C GLY A 150 2.42 -6.41 11.30
N MET A 151 1.43 -5.62 11.73
CA MET A 151 1.38 -4.16 11.59
C MET A 151 1.45 -3.44 12.95
N GLU A 152 1.68 -4.13 14.05
CA GLU A 152 1.50 -3.60 15.42
C GLU A 152 2.42 -2.39 15.74
N ASN A 153 3.52 -2.28 14.99
CA ASN A 153 4.52 -1.22 15.12
C ASN A 153 4.30 -0.02 14.18
N LEU A 154 3.31 -0.06 13.28
CA LEU A 154 3.05 1.01 12.30
C LEU A 154 2.32 2.20 12.94
N LYS A 155 2.98 2.85 13.90
CA LYS A 155 2.36 3.90 14.73
C LYS A 155 2.02 5.16 13.96
N GLU A 156 2.69 5.42 12.85
CA GLU A 156 2.41 6.57 11.98
C GLU A 156 1.31 6.28 10.94
N LEU A 157 0.73 5.07 10.92
CA LEU A 157 -0.27 4.71 9.92
C LEU A 157 -1.56 5.52 10.10
N ARG A 158 -1.94 6.24 9.05
CA ARG A 158 -3.11 7.11 8.96
C ARG A 158 -4.18 6.53 8.05
N GLU A 159 -3.77 5.89 6.96
CA GLU A 159 -4.70 5.33 5.98
C GLU A 159 -4.43 3.85 5.73
N LEU A 160 -5.48 3.03 5.88
CA LEU A 160 -5.46 1.61 5.61
C LEU A 160 -6.60 1.22 4.67
N TYR A 161 -6.25 0.86 3.43
CA TYR A 161 -7.17 0.30 2.46
C TYR A 161 -6.98 -1.22 2.43
N ILE A 162 -7.99 -1.97 2.86
CA ILE A 162 -7.95 -3.44 2.91
C ILE A 162 -9.29 -4.05 2.44
N ASP A 163 -9.99 -3.32 1.58
CA ASP A 163 -11.21 -3.79 0.95
C ASP A 163 -10.95 -4.93 -0.04
N HIS A 164 -11.99 -5.65 -0.43
CA HIS A 164 -11.89 -6.80 -1.34
C HIS A 164 -10.88 -7.88 -0.86
N ASN A 165 -10.96 -8.21 0.43
CA ASN A 165 -10.18 -9.27 1.06
C ASN A 165 -11.11 -10.33 1.69
N LYS A 166 -10.58 -11.19 2.55
CA LYS A 166 -11.30 -12.30 3.20
C LYS A 166 -11.40 -12.12 4.72
N LEU A 167 -11.24 -10.90 5.24
CA LEU A 167 -11.26 -10.62 6.68
C LEU A 167 -12.61 -10.99 7.31
N GLU A 168 -12.57 -11.69 8.43
CA GLU A 168 -13.78 -12.03 9.22
C GLU A 168 -13.97 -11.14 10.45
N THR A 169 -12.91 -10.45 10.87
CA THR A 169 -12.84 -9.55 12.03
C THR A 169 -11.85 -8.41 11.77
N THR A 170 -11.93 -7.34 12.57
CA THR A 170 -11.02 -6.19 12.55
C THR A 170 -9.96 -6.23 13.66
N ALA A 171 -9.82 -7.37 14.36
CA ALA A 171 -8.76 -7.58 15.35
C ALA A 171 -7.37 -7.44 14.70
N GLY A 172 -6.40 -6.91 15.45
CA GLY A 172 -5.04 -6.60 14.98
C GLY A 172 -4.76 -5.10 14.80
N LEU A 173 -5.78 -4.25 14.91
CA LEU A 173 -5.66 -2.81 14.75
C LEU A 173 -5.60 -2.03 16.07
N GLU A 174 -5.63 -2.72 17.22
CA GLU A 174 -5.78 -2.12 18.56
C GLU A 174 -4.70 -1.07 18.89
N ASN A 175 -3.55 -1.20 18.24
CA ASN A 175 -2.35 -0.43 18.47
C ASN A 175 -2.14 0.72 17.45
N LEU A 176 -3.04 0.88 16.49
CA LEU A 176 -2.93 1.83 15.38
C LEU A 176 -3.78 3.08 15.67
N GLU A 177 -3.37 3.82 16.69
CA GLU A 177 -4.14 4.91 17.30
C GLU A 177 -4.24 6.16 16.38
N ASN A 178 -3.37 6.26 15.37
CA ASN A 178 -3.32 7.36 14.42
C ASN A 178 -4.16 7.14 13.15
N LEU A 179 -4.88 6.01 13.03
CA LEU A 179 -5.73 5.75 11.86
C LEU A 179 -6.85 6.79 11.74
N GLU A 180 -6.89 7.40 10.57
CA GLU A 180 -7.88 8.39 10.13
C GLU A 180 -8.85 7.75 9.14
N HIS A 181 -8.34 6.95 8.20
CA HIS A 181 -9.14 6.34 7.13
C HIS A 181 -8.96 4.82 7.10
N ILE A 182 -10.08 4.08 7.14
CA ILE A 182 -10.07 2.62 7.03
C ILE A 182 -11.16 2.13 6.08
N ASP A 183 -10.77 1.31 5.11
CA ASP A 183 -11.70 0.65 4.20
C ASP A 183 -11.70 -0.87 4.36
N PHE A 184 -12.81 -1.41 4.89
CA PHE A 184 -13.07 -2.84 5.01
C PHE A 184 -14.14 -3.36 4.04
N ARG A 185 -14.58 -2.57 3.06
CA ARG A 185 -15.65 -3.01 2.15
C ARG A 185 -15.29 -4.32 1.47
N TYR A 186 -16.30 -5.09 1.11
CA TYR A 186 -16.12 -6.35 0.37
C TYR A 186 -15.22 -7.39 1.10
N ASN A 187 -15.17 -7.35 2.43
CA ASN A 187 -14.67 -8.42 3.28
C ASN A 187 -15.81 -9.35 3.76
N ARG A 188 -15.50 -10.29 4.65
CA ARG A 188 -16.42 -11.28 5.24
C ARG A 188 -16.69 -11.00 6.73
N LEU A 189 -16.63 -9.72 7.12
CA LEU A 189 -16.73 -9.31 8.52
C LEU A 189 -18.02 -9.82 9.16
N SER A 190 -17.87 -10.57 10.25
CA SER A 190 -18.98 -11.01 11.10
C SER A 190 -19.11 -10.19 12.38
N GLY A 191 -18.06 -9.42 12.69
CA GLY A 191 -17.96 -8.51 13.82
C GLY A 191 -16.84 -7.50 13.64
N ILE A 192 -16.85 -6.49 14.51
CA ILE A 192 -15.82 -5.46 14.62
C ILE A 192 -15.32 -5.48 16.06
N THR A 193 -14.02 -5.28 16.23
CA THR A 193 -13.32 -5.14 17.51
C THR A 193 -12.16 -4.14 17.36
N GLY A 194 -11.57 -3.72 18.47
CA GLY A 194 -10.27 -3.05 18.47
C GLY A 194 -10.24 -1.59 17.99
N LEU A 195 -11.38 -0.96 17.70
CA LEU A 195 -11.42 0.44 17.25
C LEU A 195 -11.39 1.48 18.38
N GLY A 196 -11.45 1.05 19.65
CA GLY A 196 -11.70 1.94 20.80
C GLY A 196 -10.62 2.99 21.11
N ARG A 197 -9.46 2.91 20.45
CA ARG A 197 -8.34 3.86 20.60
C ARG A 197 -8.13 4.78 19.40
N MET A 198 -8.92 4.63 18.34
CA MET A 198 -8.75 5.38 17.10
C MET A 198 -9.45 6.73 17.18
N GLU A 199 -9.00 7.60 18.09
CA GLU A 199 -9.65 8.91 18.35
C GLU A 199 -9.60 9.83 17.13
N LYS A 200 -8.69 9.58 16.17
CA LYS A 200 -8.56 10.31 14.91
C LYS A 200 -9.41 9.74 13.77
N LEU A 201 -10.20 8.70 13.99
CA LEU A 201 -10.91 8.02 12.90
C LEU A 201 -11.97 8.95 12.26
N GLU A 202 -11.71 9.36 11.01
CA GLU A 202 -12.59 10.23 10.25
C GLU A 202 -13.44 9.44 9.27
N TRP A 203 -12.87 8.45 8.57
CA TRP A 203 -13.57 7.65 7.57
C TRP A 203 -13.46 6.16 7.89
N LEU A 204 -14.63 5.52 8.04
CA LEU A 204 -14.73 4.08 8.27
C LEU A 204 -15.71 3.47 7.26
N TYR A 205 -15.19 2.68 6.33
CA TYR A 205 -16.00 1.95 5.37
C TYR A 205 -16.10 0.48 5.79
N ILE A 206 -17.32 -0.01 5.95
CA ILE A 206 -17.58 -1.36 6.49
C ILE A 206 -18.38 -2.20 5.47
N GLY A 207 -19.04 -1.57 4.50
CA GLY A 207 -19.83 -2.24 3.46
C GLY A 207 -21.31 -2.41 3.82
N GLU A 208 -22.15 -2.59 2.81
CA GLU A 208 -23.61 -2.45 2.95
C GLU A 208 -24.35 -3.74 3.33
N ARG A 209 -23.73 -4.91 3.13
CA ARG A 209 -24.42 -6.21 3.18
C ARG A 209 -24.22 -6.97 4.49
N HIS A 210 -24.31 -6.26 5.61
CA HIS A 210 -24.18 -6.89 6.92
C HIS A 210 -25.54 -7.31 7.47
N GLY A 211 -25.80 -8.62 7.47
CA GLY A 211 -26.87 -9.24 8.24
C GLY A 211 -26.45 -9.54 9.68
N GLY A 212 -27.29 -10.26 10.43
CA GLY A 212 -26.92 -10.82 11.72
C GLY A 212 -26.55 -9.78 12.80
N ALA A 213 -25.52 -10.08 13.59
CA ALA A 213 -25.10 -9.26 14.73
C ALA A 213 -24.43 -7.95 14.30
N LEU A 214 -23.52 -8.01 13.31
CA LEU A 214 -22.84 -6.83 12.79
C LEU A 214 -23.82 -5.82 12.17
N GLY A 215 -24.80 -6.30 11.40
CA GLY A 215 -25.84 -5.42 10.84
C GLY A 215 -26.68 -4.71 11.91
N LYS A 216 -26.98 -5.38 13.02
CA LYS A 216 -27.68 -4.75 14.17
C LYS A 216 -26.81 -3.70 14.85
N LEU A 217 -25.53 -4.00 15.07
CA LEU A 217 -24.57 -3.06 15.64
C LEU A 217 -24.44 -1.80 14.77
N ILE A 218 -24.24 -1.97 13.46
CA ILE A 218 -24.13 -0.85 12.52
C ILE A 218 -25.38 0.04 12.59
N LYS A 219 -26.58 -0.55 12.62
CA LYS A 219 -27.83 0.22 12.76
C LYS A 219 -27.94 0.95 14.10
N GLN A 220 -27.48 0.33 15.18
CA GLN A 220 -27.44 0.96 16.50
C GLN A 220 -26.51 2.17 16.52
N LEU A 221 -25.40 2.12 15.77
CA LEU A 221 -24.38 3.17 15.70
C LEU A 221 -24.59 4.16 14.53
N GLY A 222 -25.85 4.40 14.14
CA GLY A 222 -26.21 5.42 13.13
C GLY A 222 -26.27 4.94 11.68
N GLY A 223 -25.79 3.72 11.39
CA GLY A 223 -25.83 3.11 10.06
C GLY A 223 -24.73 3.57 9.11
N VAL A 224 -24.78 3.07 7.87
CA VAL A 224 -23.87 3.45 6.78
C VAL A 224 -24.62 4.21 5.69
N SER A 225 -23.88 4.96 4.86
CA SER A 225 -24.37 5.58 3.63
C SER A 225 -24.63 4.56 2.52
N SER A 226 -25.16 5.03 1.38
CA SER A 226 -25.38 4.24 0.16
C SER A 226 -24.10 3.88 -0.61
N VAL A 227 -22.92 4.16 -0.05
CA VAL A 227 -21.64 3.70 -0.59
C VAL A 227 -20.81 2.97 0.49
N GLY A 228 -21.43 2.66 1.63
CA GLY A 228 -20.85 1.80 2.68
C GLY A 228 -19.99 2.49 3.74
N TYR A 229 -19.89 3.82 3.76
CA TYR A 229 -19.19 4.55 4.84
C TYR A 229 -20.10 4.75 6.06
N ALA A 230 -19.57 4.58 7.27
CA ALA A 230 -20.28 4.81 8.53
C ALA A 230 -20.66 6.29 8.65
N LYS A 231 -21.94 6.57 8.92
CA LYS A 231 -22.42 7.96 9.02
C LYS A 231 -21.81 8.74 10.17
N ASP A 232 -21.40 8.01 11.21
CA ASP A 232 -20.69 8.54 12.37
C ASP A 232 -19.63 7.50 12.80
N PRO A 233 -18.38 7.62 12.31
CA PRO A 233 -17.30 6.71 12.67
C PRO A 233 -16.93 6.78 14.16
N GLN A 234 -17.07 7.95 14.80
CA GLN A 234 -16.75 8.14 16.23
C GLN A 234 -17.72 7.36 17.12
N SER A 235 -19.00 7.20 16.73
CA SER A 235 -19.91 6.28 17.43
C SER A 235 -19.36 4.84 17.57
N PHE A 236 -18.54 4.36 16.62
CA PHE A 236 -17.89 3.04 16.73
C PHE A 236 -16.73 3.07 17.72
N VAL A 237 -15.87 4.09 17.65
CA VAL A 237 -14.75 4.29 18.59
C VAL A 237 -15.28 4.29 20.02
N GLU A 238 -16.32 5.07 20.30
CA GLU A 238 -16.88 5.27 21.63
C GLU A 238 -17.51 3.98 22.17
N TYR A 239 -18.24 3.28 21.30
CA TYR A 239 -18.82 1.98 21.63
C TYR A 239 -17.76 0.96 22.06
N PHE A 240 -16.64 0.90 21.34
CA PHE A 240 -15.55 -0.04 21.65
C PHE A 240 -14.67 0.42 22.81
N LYS A 241 -14.50 1.74 23.02
CA LYS A 241 -13.83 2.32 24.18
C LYS A 241 -14.53 1.90 25.48
N ILE A 242 -15.85 2.08 25.56
CA ILE A 242 -16.65 1.67 26.73
C ILE A 242 -16.64 0.14 26.93
N LYS A 243 -16.60 -0.64 25.84
CA LYS A 243 -16.55 -2.10 25.94
C LYS A 243 -15.22 -2.62 26.48
N GLN A 244 -14.11 -1.95 26.18
CA GLN A 244 -12.79 -2.31 26.70
C GLN A 244 -12.69 -2.07 28.21
N GLU A 245 -13.32 -1.02 28.74
CA GLU A 245 -13.29 -0.68 30.18
C GLU A 245 -14.11 -1.63 31.08
N LYS A 246 -14.93 -2.53 30.50
CA LYS A 246 -15.83 -3.43 31.24
C LYS A 246 -15.22 -4.81 31.53
N PHE A 247 -13.97 -5.06 31.16
CA PHE A 247 -13.21 -6.28 31.40
C PHE A 247 -11.79 -5.94 31.85
#